data_AF-A0A1Z4JEU7-F1
#
_entry.id   AF-A0A1Z4JEU7-F1
#
_cell.length_a   1.000
_cell.length_b   1.000
_cell.length_c   1.000
_cell.angle_alpha   90.00
_cell.angle_beta   90.00
_cell.angle_gamma   90.00
#
_symmetry.space_group_name_H-M   'P 1'
#
loop_
_entity.id
_entity.type
_entity.pdbx_description
1 polymer ?
#
loop_
_entity_poly.entity_id
_entity_poly.type
_entity_poly.pdbx_seq_one_letter_code
_entity_poly.pdbx_strand_id
1 'polypeptide(L)'
;MNQYSSYINSQEWRSKHPIWLRQAHNTCSMLPWLYIGKVKGKHHAYNMHHTHYRNLGREQLWIDVVPLSKFAHDWIIHGILSGFKRPSQQRNYPNMPQRVAHAWCRLPLLLKWIAICAIVLLFGISVFL
;
A
#
# COMPACT_ATOMS: atom_id res chain seq x y z
N MET A 1 14.16 -16.72 14.50
CA MET A 1 13.70 -15.51 13.77
C MET A 1 12.90 -15.98 12.57
N ASN A 2 11.64 -15.56 12.39
CA ASN A 2 10.77 -16.09 11.33
C ASN A 2 11.38 -15.79 9.94
N GLN A 3 11.31 -16.73 8.99
CA GLN A 3 11.91 -16.63 7.64
C GLN A 3 11.53 -15.30 6.96
N TYR A 4 10.28 -14.88 7.13
CA TYR A 4 9.79 -13.58 6.65
C TYR A 4 10.53 -12.38 7.27
N SER A 5 10.76 -12.38 8.59
CA SER A 5 11.45 -11.29 9.29
C SER A 5 12.92 -11.18 8.84
N SER A 6 13.58 -12.31 8.59
CA SER A 6 14.93 -12.30 7.99
C SER A 6 14.89 -11.72 6.58
N TYR A 7 13.94 -12.16 5.77
CA TYR A 7 13.79 -11.72 4.38
C TYR A 7 13.53 -10.21 4.24
N ILE A 8 12.59 -9.62 4.96
CA ILE A 8 12.29 -8.17 4.87
C ILE A 8 13.44 -7.27 5.36
N ASN A 9 14.40 -7.84 6.10
CA ASN A 9 15.60 -7.14 6.54
C ASN A 9 16.80 -7.35 5.59
N SER A 10 16.67 -8.23 4.59
CA SER A 10 17.74 -8.58 3.65
C SER A 10 17.98 -7.49 2.59
N GLN A 11 19.15 -7.55 1.94
CA GLN A 11 19.43 -6.74 0.75
C GLN A 11 18.59 -7.16 -0.46
N GLU A 12 18.22 -8.43 -0.56
CA GLU A 12 17.37 -8.94 -1.64
C GLU A 12 16.00 -8.23 -1.66
N TRP A 13 15.39 -8.02 -0.50
CA TRP A 13 14.15 -7.26 -0.39
C TRP A 13 14.36 -5.78 -0.74
N ARG A 14 15.39 -5.16 -0.15
CA ARG A 14 15.64 -3.71 -0.27
C ARG A 14 16.04 -3.30 -1.69
N SER A 15 16.75 -4.16 -2.43
CA SER A 15 17.21 -3.86 -3.79
C SER A 15 16.06 -3.71 -4.80
N LYS A 16 14.88 -4.29 -4.52
CA LYS A 16 13.68 -4.18 -5.36
C LYS A 16 12.99 -2.81 -5.22
N HIS A 17 13.13 -2.14 -4.07
CA HIS A 17 12.36 -0.93 -3.74
C HIS A 17 12.55 0.22 -4.73
N PRO A 18 13.76 0.57 -5.20
CA PRO A 18 13.94 1.70 -6.12
C PRO A 18 13.23 1.49 -7.47
N ILE A 19 13.23 0.27 -7.99
CA ILE A 19 12.56 -0.07 -9.26
C ILE A 19 11.05 0.04 -9.08
N TRP A 20 10.51 -0.60 -8.04
CA TRP A 20 9.08 -0.57 -7.75
C TRP A 20 8.56 0.84 -7.46
N LEU A 21 9.30 1.64 -6.71
CA LEU A 21 8.97 3.04 -6.46
C LEU A 21 8.91 3.84 -7.77
N ARG A 22 9.87 3.63 -8.68
CA ARG A 22 9.87 4.31 -9.98
C ARG A 22 8.68 3.90 -10.84
N GLN A 23 8.35 2.60 -10.89
CA GLN A 23 7.17 2.07 -11.59
C GLN A 23 5.86 2.63 -11.02
N ALA A 24 5.84 2.93 -9.73
CA ALA A 24 4.72 3.56 -9.05
C ALA A 24 4.73 5.10 -9.11
N HIS A 25 5.61 5.69 -9.92
CA HIS A 25 5.82 7.15 -9.98
C HIS A 25 6.11 7.78 -8.61
N ASN A 26 6.68 7.00 -7.69
CA ASN A 26 6.93 7.35 -6.29
C ASN A 26 5.66 7.82 -5.56
N THR A 27 4.50 7.25 -5.89
CA THR A 27 3.22 7.59 -5.24
C THR A 27 2.75 6.49 -4.30
N CYS A 28 2.03 6.87 -3.25
CA CYS A 28 1.36 5.94 -2.36
C CYS A 28 0.16 5.29 -3.07
N SER A 29 0.07 3.97 -3.03
CA SER A 29 -0.99 3.22 -3.69
C SER A 29 -2.38 3.52 -3.13
N MET A 30 -2.45 3.80 -1.84
CA MET A 30 -3.70 4.11 -1.14
C MET A 30 -4.11 5.57 -1.32
N LEU A 31 -3.13 6.48 -1.30
CA LEU A 31 -3.31 7.93 -1.39
C LEU A 31 -2.48 8.44 -2.58
N PRO A 32 -3.01 8.40 -3.82
CA PRO A 32 -2.24 8.64 -5.04
C PRO A 32 -1.54 10.00 -5.14
N TRP A 33 -2.02 11.01 -4.41
CA TRP A 33 -1.42 12.34 -4.31
C TRP A 33 -0.23 12.42 -3.35
N LEU A 34 -0.02 11.40 -2.51
CA LEU A 34 1.05 11.37 -1.54
C LEU A 34 2.31 10.76 -2.15
N TYR A 35 3.35 11.58 -2.32
CA TYR A 35 4.66 11.14 -2.76
C TYR A 35 5.37 10.34 -1.65
N ILE A 36 6.01 9.24 -2.02
CA ILE A 36 6.76 8.35 -1.13
C ILE A 36 8.14 8.04 -1.73
N GLY A 37 8.99 7.32 -1.01
CA GLY A 37 10.31 6.96 -1.51
C GLY A 37 11.43 7.74 -0.82
N LYS A 38 12.11 8.62 -1.57
CA LYS A 38 13.28 9.36 -1.06
C LYS A 38 12.86 10.56 -0.23
N VAL A 39 13.31 10.61 1.02
CA VAL A 39 13.31 11.84 1.83
C VAL A 39 14.77 12.19 2.10
N LYS A 40 15.17 13.44 1.85
CA LYS A 40 16.57 13.90 1.98
C LYS A 40 17.57 13.00 1.23
N GLY A 41 17.19 12.54 0.03
CA GLY A 41 18.04 11.73 -0.85
C GLY A 41 18.12 10.23 -0.51
N LYS A 42 17.54 9.77 0.60
CA LYS A 42 17.59 8.35 1.03
C LYS A 42 16.25 7.66 0.87
N HIS A 43 16.24 6.46 0.29
CA HIS A 43 15.04 5.62 0.26
C HIS A 43 14.73 5.17 1.69
N HIS A 44 13.53 5.47 2.18
CA HIS A 44 13.08 4.98 3.47
C HIS A 44 12.94 3.46 3.43
N ALA A 45 13.29 2.80 4.55
CA ALA A 45 13.01 1.38 4.74
C ALA A 45 11.50 1.06 4.61
N TYR A 46 10.66 2.09 4.79
CA TYR A 46 9.22 2.01 4.80
C TYR A 46 8.59 2.60 3.53
N ASN A 47 8.44 1.78 2.50
CA ASN A 47 7.81 2.19 1.24
C ASN A 47 6.97 1.09 0.57
N MET A 48 7.06 -0.14 1.06
CA MET A 48 6.48 -1.32 0.42
C MET A 48 5.70 -2.12 1.46
N HIS A 49 4.50 -2.53 1.09
CA HIS A 49 3.57 -3.30 1.91
C HIS A 49 3.25 -4.63 1.23
N HIS A 50 3.50 -5.73 1.91
CA HIS A 50 3.05 -7.05 1.45
C HIS A 50 1.55 -7.20 1.66
N THR A 51 0.84 -7.45 0.57
CA THR A 51 -0.59 -7.78 0.56
C THR A 51 -0.83 -9.28 0.38
N HIS A 52 0.18 -10.01 -0.12
CA HIS A 52 0.25 -11.48 -0.14
C HIS A 52 1.68 -11.95 0.20
N TYR A 53 1.79 -13.14 0.79
CA TYR A 53 3.05 -13.70 1.29
C TYR A 53 3.46 -15.01 0.61
N ARG A 54 2.79 -15.41 -0.48
CA ARG A 54 3.00 -16.72 -1.12
C ARG A 54 4.33 -16.82 -1.89
N ASN A 55 4.82 -15.69 -2.40
CA ASN A 55 5.95 -15.63 -3.33
C ASN A 55 7.16 -14.85 -2.74
N LEU A 56 7.53 -15.11 -1.48
CA LEU A 56 8.68 -14.42 -0.88
C LEU A 56 9.94 -14.61 -1.75
N GLY A 57 10.63 -13.50 -2.05
CA GLY A 57 11.79 -13.47 -2.96
C GLY A 57 11.43 -13.32 -4.44
N ARG A 58 10.20 -13.61 -4.85
CA ARG A 58 9.71 -13.50 -6.24
C ARG A 58 8.46 -12.64 -6.38
N GLU A 59 8.27 -11.70 -5.47
CA GLU A 59 7.09 -10.86 -5.41
C GLU A 59 6.95 -9.97 -6.63
N GLN A 60 5.72 -9.77 -7.04
CA GLN A 60 5.37 -8.80 -8.08
C GLN A 60 4.70 -7.57 -7.49
N LEU A 61 5.11 -6.40 -7.99
CA LEU A 61 4.45 -5.13 -7.69
C LEU A 61 2.98 -5.20 -8.13
N TRP A 62 2.07 -4.64 -7.33
CA TRP A 62 0.61 -4.63 -7.52
C TRP A 62 -0.09 -5.99 -7.36
N ILE A 63 0.64 -7.08 -7.19
CA ILE A 63 0.06 -8.41 -6.92
C ILE A 63 0.34 -8.80 -5.49
N ASP A 64 1.62 -8.93 -5.15
CA ASP A 64 2.08 -9.35 -3.83
C ASP A 64 2.40 -8.15 -2.96
N VAL A 65 2.95 -7.08 -3.56
CA VAL A 65 3.47 -5.90 -2.86
C VAL A 65 2.88 -4.63 -3.45
N VAL A 66 2.54 -3.67 -2.60
CA VAL A 66 2.11 -2.33 -3.03
C VAL A 66 2.93 -1.24 -2.35
N PRO A 67 3.25 -0.14 -3.06
CA PRO A 67 3.91 1.00 -2.45
C PRO A 67 2.97 1.71 -1.48
N LEU A 68 3.39 1.88 -0.24
CA LEU A 68 2.53 2.44 0.80
C LEU A 68 3.34 3.40 1.68
N SER A 69 2.75 4.55 1.99
CA SER A 69 3.33 5.44 2.98
C SER A 69 3.22 4.83 4.37
N LYS A 70 4.13 5.22 5.28
CA LYS A 70 4.05 4.82 6.70
C LYS A 70 2.71 5.18 7.32
N PHE A 71 2.18 6.35 6.99
CA PHE A 71 0.86 6.77 7.44
C PHE A 71 -0.25 5.81 6.98
N ALA A 72 -0.33 5.54 5.67
CA ALA A 72 -1.35 4.64 5.14
C ALA A 72 -1.22 3.21 5.70
N HIS A 73 0.01 2.75 5.91
CA HIS A 73 0.24 1.45 6.53
C HIS A 73 -0.21 1.38 7.99
N ASP A 74 0.34 2.25 8.84
CA ASP A 74 0.18 2.12 10.29
C ASP A 74 -1.18 2.62 10.75
N TRP A 75 -1.64 3.75 10.21
CA TRP A 75 -2.87 4.39 10.67
C TRP A 75 -4.10 3.87 9.95
N ILE A 76 -4.02 3.61 8.64
CA ILE A 76 -5.20 3.18 7.89
C ILE A 76 -5.30 1.65 7.91
N ILE A 77 -4.35 0.93 7.31
CA ILE A 77 -4.42 -0.54 7.17
C ILE A 77 -4.37 -1.24 8.54
N HIS A 78 -3.40 -0.91 9.38
CA HIS A 78 -3.19 -1.54 10.70
C HIS A 78 -3.75 -0.75 11.89
N GLY A 79 -4.29 0.44 11.65
CA GLY A 79 -5.02 1.21 12.63
C GLY A 79 -6.51 1.02 12.40
N ILE A 80 -7.13 2.01 11.77
CA ILE A 80 -8.58 2.12 11.55
C ILE A 80 -9.19 0.83 11.00
N LEU A 81 -8.67 0.31 9.87
CA LEU A 81 -9.28 -0.85 9.20
C LEU A 81 -9.13 -2.17 9.96
N SER A 82 -8.23 -2.22 10.93
CA SER A 82 -8.05 -3.37 11.82
C SER A 82 -8.76 -3.22 13.17
N GLY A 83 -9.26 -2.03 13.50
CA GLY A 83 -9.63 -1.66 14.87
C GLY A 83 -8.42 -1.59 15.81
N PHE A 84 -7.28 -1.09 15.31
CA PHE A 84 -5.99 -1.00 15.99
C PHE A 84 -5.46 -2.34 16.52
N LYS A 85 -5.80 -3.43 15.82
CA LYS A 85 -5.36 -4.79 16.15
C LYS A 85 -4.18 -5.19 15.27
N ARG A 86 -3.12 -5.68 15.89
CA ARG A 86 -1.99 -6.31 15.17
C ARG A 86 -2.51 -7.49 14.34
N PRO A 87 -1.86 -7.84 13.21
CA PRO A 87 -2.27 -8.99 12.41
C PRO A 87 -2.48 -10.28 13.22
N SER A 88 -1.61 -10.55 14.20
CA SER A 88 -1.71 -11.72 15.09
C SER A 88 -2.91 -11.68 16.07
N GLN A 89 -3.53 -10.52 16.26
CA GLN A 89 -4.70 -10.32 17.13
C GLN A 89 -6.02 -10.37 16.33
N GLN A 90 -5.95 -10.45 15.01
CA GLN A 90 -7.12 -10.49 14.14
C GLN A 90 -7.48 -11.95 13.84
N ARG A 91 -8.74 -12.31 14.05
CA ARG A 91 -9.24 -13.67 13.76
C ARG A 91 -9.11 -14.03 12.28
N ASN A 92 -9.41 -13.06 11.40
CA ASN A 92 -9.32 -13.20 9.95
C ASN A 92 -8.47 -12.05 9.43
N TYR A 93 -7.17 -12.29 9.20
CA TYR A 93 -6.27 -11.32 8.59
C TYR A 93 -5.91 -11.74 7.15
N PRO A 94 -5.99 -10.82 6.16
CA PRO A 94 -6.64 -9.51 6.24
C PRO A 94 -8.16 -9.63 6.39
N ASN A 95 -8.76 -8.75 7.19
CA ASN A 95 -10.21 -8.69 7.34
C ASN A 95 -10.88 -8.05 6.10
N MET A 96 -12.22 -8.03 6.02
CA MET A 96 -12.93 -7.51 4.85
C MET A 96 -12.57 -6.06 4.48
N PRO A 97 -12.60 -5.07 5.40
CA PRO A 97 -12.13 -3.71 5.13
C PRO A 97 -10.70 -3.66 4.57
N GLN A 98 -9.77 -4.43 5.15
CA GLN A 98 -8.39 -4.51 4.67
C GLN A 98 -8.29 -5.15 3.28
N ARG A 99 -9.12 -6.15 2.97
CA ARG A 99 -9.18 -6.78 1.63
C ARG A 99 -9.64 -5.79 0.57
N VAL A 100 -10.66 -4.98 0.86
CA VAL A 100 -11.13 -3.90 -0.02
C VAL A 100 -10.03 -2.86 -0.21
N ALA A 101 -9.37 -2.45 0.87
CA ALA A 101 -8.26 -1.51 0.81
C ALA A 101 -7.06 -2.05 0.00
N HIS A 102 -6.72 -3.33 0.16
CA HIS A 102 -5.70 -3.99 -0.66
C HIS A 102 -6.11 -4.03 -2.13
N ALA A 103 -7.36 -4.37 -2.44
CA ALA A 103 -7.87 -4.34 -3.81
C ALA A 103 -7.76 -2.94 -4.43
N TRP A 104 -8.17 -1.90 -3.69
CA TRP A 104 -7.96 -0.50 -4.09
C TRP A 104 -6.49 -0.19 -4.37
N CYS A 105 -5.58 -0.56 -3.46
CA CYS A 105 -4.15 -0.28 -3.62
C CYS A 105 -3.56 -0.91 -4.89
N ARG A 106 -4.08 -2.08 -5.32
CA ARG A 106 -3.62 -2.78 -6.53
C ARG A 106 -4.17 -2.21 -7.83
N LEU A 107 -5.17 -1.33 -7.78
CA LEU A 107 -5.71 -0.71 -9.00
C LEU A 107 -4.66 0.17 -9.69
N PRO A 108 -4.62 0.16 -11.04
CA PRO A 108 -3.86 1.12 -11.82
C PRO A 108 -4.19 2.57 -11.43
N LEU A 109 -3.19 3.44 -11.46
CA LEU A 109 -3.32 4.85 -11.07
C LEU A 109 -4.41 5.59 -11.87
N LEU A 110 -4.52 5.31 -13.17
CA LEU A 110 -5.56 5.88 -14.03
C LEU A 110 -6.96 5.53 -13.54
N LEU A 111 -7.21 4.26 -13.18
CA LEU A 111 -8.51 3.84 -12.69
C LEU A 111 -8.85 4.47 -11.34
N LYS A 112 -7.85 4.67 -10.47
CA LYS A 112 -8.03 5.40 -9.21
C LYS A 112 -8.44 6.84 -9.46
N TRP A 113 -7.79 7.53 -10.39
CA TRP A 113 -8.17 8.90 -10.75
C TRP A 113 -9.56 8.98 -11.36
N ILE A 114 -9.91 8.06 -12.27
CA ILE A 114 -11.28 7.99 -12.82
C ILE A 114 -12.30 7.82 -11.70
N ALA A 115 -12.04 6.90 -10.75
CA ALA A 115 -12.94 6.66 -9.62
C ALA A 115 -13.06 7.90 -8.71
N ILE A 116 -11.94 8.56 -8.38
CA ILE A 116 -11.94 9.79 -7.57
C ILE A 116 -12.71 10.90 -8.29
N CYS A 117 -12.46 11.12 -9.59
CA CYS A 117 -13.18 12.12 -10.38
C CYS A 117 -14.67 11.81 -10.46
N ALA A 118 -15.05 10.55 -10.66
CA ALA A 118 -16.46 10.14 -10.66
C ALA A 118 -17.14 10.43 -9.32
N ILE A 119 -16.48 10.12 -8.20
CA ILE A 119 -16.98 10.45 -6.85
C ILE A 119 -17.13 11.97 -6.70
N VAL A 120 -16.10 12.75 -7.05
CA VAL A 120 -16.15 14.21 -6.95
C VAL A 120 -17.26 14.79 -7.83
N LEU A 121 -17.49 14.27 -9.03
CA LEU A 121 -18.59 14.72 -9.89
C LEU A 121 -19.96 14.37 -9.30
N LEU A 122 -20.13 13.14 -8.81
CA LEU A 122 -21.40 12.70 -8.23
C LEU A 122 -21.78 13.53 -7.01
N PHE A 123 -20.84 13.77 -6.09
CA PHE A 123 -21.10 14.52 -4.85
C PHE A 123 -20.94 16.04 -5.01
N GLY A 124 -20.12 16.49 -5.96
CA GLY A 124 -19.94 17.91 -6.28
C GLY A 124 -21.17 18.50 -6.96
N ILE A 125 -21.88 17.73 -7.80
CA ILE A 125 -23.17 18.14 -8.36
C ILE A 125 -24.24 18.23 -7.27
N SER A 126 -24.16 17.41 -6.20
CA SER A 126 -25.13 17.40 -5.09
C SER A 126 -25.05 18.61 -4.16
N VAL A 127 -24.01 19.44 -4.25
CA VAL A 127 -23.84 20.66 -3.41
C VAL A 127 -24.36 21.91 -4.13
N PHE A 128 -24.66 21.82 -5.42
CA PHE A 128 -25.13 22.94 -6.25
C PHE A 128 -26.55 22.75 -6.83
N LEU A 129 -27.28 21.72 -6.38
CA LEU A 129 -28.70 21.49 -6.62
C LEU A 129 -29.44 21.45 -5.28
#